data_AF-X1H0H4-F1
#
_entry.id   AF-X1H0H4-F1
#
_cell.length_a   1.000
_cell.length_b   1.000
_cell.length_c   1.000
_cell.angle_alpha   90.00
_cell.angle_beta   90.00
_cell.angle_gamma   90.00
#
_symmetry.space_group_name_H-M   'P 1'
#
loop_
_entity.id
_entity.type
_entity.pdbx_description
1 polymer ?
#
loop_
_entity_poly.entity_id
_entity_poly.type
_entity_poly.pdbx_seq_one_letter_code
_entity_poly.pdbx_strand_id
1 'polypeptide(L)'
;MFIIVYGVSGVIILIVYIYNSAYVRSFTYKISENHIIIKHGVFTRIVATIPYSRIQNINIVNGVFDRMFKIFTVKIETAGSTAAAASAQKGYVRPEGYIPGLKVPYIIEKKITEMMTKFSAVPSGLEDKIFKPEELAFDNFISYILSKMREGEKLKTFITELREKANLSAADLAEKVGVPLQTINYLAEGRYNPSLALAYKIAEILQCKIEDLFKLV
;
A
#
# COMPACT_ATOMS: atom_id res chain seq x y z
N MET A 1 37.25 42.61 -9.53
CA MET A 1 35.96 41.93 -9.80
C MET A 1 36.09 40.42 -9.84
N PHE A 2 36.93 39.84 -10.70
CA PHE A 2 37.10 38.37 -10.81
C PHE A 2 37.53 37.66 -9.53
N ILE A 3 38.50 38.21 -8.77
CA ILE A 3 38.97 37.61 -7.50
C ILE A 3 37.84 37.46 -6.48
N ILE A 4 36.96 38.45 -6.41
CA ILE A 4 35.80 38.43 -5.50
C ILE A 4 34.80 37.37 -5.96
N VAL A 5 34.53 37.25 -7.26
CA VAL A 5 33.63 36.24 -7.83
C VAL A 5 34.13 34.82 -7.58
N TYR A 6 35.42 34.55 -7.81
CA TYR A 6 36.02 33.24 -7.53
C TYR A 6 36.10 32.92 -6.03
N GLY A 7 36.34 33.94 -5.20
CA GLY A 7 36.28 33.79 -3.74
C GLY A 7 34.89 33.37 -3.27
N VAL A 8 33.84 34.05 -3.75
CA VAL A 8 32.44 33.74 -3.41
C VAL A 8 32.04 32.34 -3.92
N SER A 9 32.41 31.98 -5.15
CA SER A 9 32.09 30.66 -5.69
C SER A 9 32.78 29.52 -4.92
N GLY A 10 34.04 29.72 -4.50
CA GLY A 10 34.76 28.78 -3.65
C GLY A 10 34.06 28.57 -2.30
N VAL A 11 33.59 29.65 -1.67
CA VAL A 11 32.84 29.57 -0.41
C VAL A 11 31.51 28.84 -0.58
N ILE A 12 30.78 29.08 -1.67
CA ILE A 12 29.52 28.37 -1.97
C ILE A 12 29.78 26.87 -2.14
N ILE A 13 30.80 26.50 -2.92
CA ILE A 13 31.18 25.09 -3.13
C ILE A 13 31.54 24.43 -1.81
N LEU A 14 32.30 25.13 -0.96
CA LEU A 14 32.67 24.63 0.36
C LEU A 14 31.45 24.41 1.25
N ILE A 15 30.50 25.35 1.30
CA ILE A 15 29.26 25.22 2.06
C ILE A 15 28.43 24.03 1.56
N VAL A 16 28.27 23.89 0.24
CA VAL A 16 27.54 22.77 -0.38
C VAL A 16 28.20 21.44 -0.04
N TYR A 17 29.53 21.38 -0.06
CA TYR A 17 30.29 20.18 0.31
C TYR A 17 30.10 19.81 1.79
N ILE A 18 30.23 20.78 2.69
CA ILE A 18 30.02 20.59 4.13
C ILE A 18 28.61 20.08 4.40
N TYR A 19 27.61 20.72 3.79
CA TYR A 19 26.21 20.33 3.93
C TYR A 19 25.96 18.89 3.42
N ASN A 20 26.45 18.55 2.22
CA ASN A 20 26.31 17.19 1.68
C ASN A 20 27.00 16.14 2.55
N SER A 21 28.21 16.44 3.05
CA SER A 21 28.94 15.55 3.95
C SER A 21 28.18 15.31 5.26
N ALA A 22 27.63 16.37 5.87
CA ALA A 22 26.78 16.26 7.05
C ALA A 22 25.48 15.49 6.75
N TYR A 23 24.89 15.70 5.57
CA TYR A 23 23.68 14.99 5.15
C TYR A 23 23.92 13.48 5.06
N VAL A 24 24.99 13.05 4.38
CA VAL A 24 25.33 11.62 4.24
C VAL A 24 25.58 10.98 5.61
N ARG A 25 26.25 11.68 6.53
CA ARG A 25 26.48 11.18 7.91
C ARG A 25 25.20 11.08 8.73
N SER A 26 24.21 11.93 8.46
CA SER A 26 22.93 11.95 9.15
C SER A 26 21.92 10.93 8.61
N PHE A 27 22.16 10.41 7.40
CA PHE A 27 21.24 9.52 6.72
C PHE A 27 21.36 8.10 7.26
N THR A 28 20.23 7.48 7.61
CA THR A 28 20.19 6.09 8.05
C THR A 28 18.87 5.46 7.65
N TYR A 29 18.88 4.19 7.28
CA TYR A 29 17.67 3.40 7.06
C TYR A 29 17.74 2.09 7.84
N LYS A 30 16.58 1.57 8.25
CA LYS A 30 16.43 0.28 8.91
C LYS A 30 15.29 -0.48 8.25
N ILE A 31 15.61 -1.66 7.73
CA ILE A 31 14.64 -2.63 7.20
C ILE A 31 14.20 -3.48 8.39
N SER A 32 12.93 -3.35 8.79
CA SER A 32 12.31 -4.17 9.85
C SER A 32 11.48 -5.29 9.22
N GLU A 33 10.77 -6.08 10.02
CA GLU A 33 9.93 -7.16 9.50
C GLU A 33 8.69 -6.65 8.75
N ASN A 34 8.07 -5.54 9.20
CA ASN A 34 6.76 -5.10 8.71
C ASN A 34 6.78 -3.71 8.07
N HIS A 35 7.87 -2.98 8.22
CA HIS A 35 8.03 -1.60 7.75
C HIS A 35 9.51 -1.27 7.51
N ILE A 36 9.76 -0.22 6.75
CA ILE A 36 11.07 0.40 6.61
C ILE A 36 11.06 1.76 7.33
N ILE A 37 12.13 2.03 8.08
CA ILE A 37 12.35 3.35 8.71
C ILE A 37 13.47 4.04 7.94
N ILE A 38 13.22 5.26 7.47
CA ILE A 38 14.21 6.11 6.83
C ILE A 38 14.35 7.38 7.66
N LYS A 39 15.59 7.68 8.07
CA LYS A 39 15.95 8.87 8.84
C LYS A 39 16.89 9.72 8.00
N HIS A 40 16.57 11.00 7.83
CA HIS A 40 17.42 11.92 7.07
C HIS A 40 17.31 13.36 7.57
N GLY A 41 18.34 14.16 7.32
CA GLY A 41 18.33 15.60 7.54
C GLY A 41 19.47 16.10 8.43
N VAL A 42 20.02 17.27 8.07
CA VAL A 42 21.20 17.86 8.71
C VAL A 42 20.85 18.65 9.96
N PHE A 43 19.94 19.63 9.81
CA PHE A 43 19.49 20.48 10.92
C PHE A 43 18.23 19.92 11.57
N THR A 44 17.26 19.53 10.75
CA THR A 44 15.99 18.91 11.19
C THR A 44 15.99 17.45 10.78
N ARG A 45 15.88 16.55 11.76
CA ARG A 45 15.80 15.11 11.50
C ARG A 45 14.37 14.70 11.16
N ILE A 46 14.18 14.18 9.96
CA ILE A 46 12.92 13.64 9.47
C ILE A 46 12.98 12.11 9.61
N VAL A 47 11.93 11.52 10.17
CA VAL A 47 11.79 10.07 10.33
C VAL A 47 10.54 9.62 9.57
N ALA A 48 10.74 8.91 8.46
CA ALA A 48 9.68 8.29 7.68
C ALA A 48 9.57 6.82 8.06
N THR A 49 8.39 6.39 8.52
CA THR A 49 8.07 4.99 8.82
C THR A 49 7.07 4.50 7.79
N ILE A 50 7.51 3.64 6.88
CA ILE A 50 6.74 3.21 5.72
C ILE A 50 6.42 1.71 5.87
N PRO A 51 5.17 1.33 6.17
CA PRO A 51 4.77 -0.08 6.21
C PRO A 51 4.80 -0.68 4.78
N TYR A 52 5.22 -1.94 4.66
CA TYR A 52 5.36 -2.59 3.34
C TYR A 52 4.03 -2.68 2.58
N SER A 53 2.92 -2.82 3.31
CA SER A 53 1.56 -2.84 2.74
C SER A 53 1.14 -1.54 2.05
N ARG A 54 1.79 -0.41 2.36
CA ARG A 54 1.51 0.88 1.70
C ARG A 54 2.39 1.11 0.47
N ILE A 55 3.47 0.35 0.29
CA ILE A 55 4.38 0.54 -0.85
C ILE A 55 3.69 0.02 -2.11
N GLN A 56 3.63 0.85 -3.14
CA GLN A 56 3.04 0.50 -4.43
C GLN A 56 4.11 0.29 -5.50
N ASN A 57 5.10 1.19 -5.52
CA ASN A 57 6.11 1.20 -6.55
C ASN A 57 7.49 1.53 -5.97
N ILE A 58 8.52 0.92 -6.56
CA ILE A 58 9.92 1.12 -6.22
C ILE A 58 10.65 1.49 -7.51
N ASN A 59 11.12 2.73 -7.58
CA ASN A 59 11.80 3.26 -8.75
C ASN A 59 13.29 3.40 -8.47
N ILE A 60 14.14 2.74 -9.27
CA ILE A 60 15.58 2.95 -9.25
C ILE A 60 15.90 4.10 -10.19
N VAL A 61 16.44 5.19 -9.64
CA VAL A 61 16.84 6.37 -10.41
C VAL A 61 18.35 6.48 -10.41
N ASN A 62 18.88 6.82 -11.59
CA ASN A 62 20.29 7.11 -11.78
C ASN A 62 20.43 8.44 -12.55
N GLY A 63 20.56 9.53 -11.80
CA GLY A 63 20.77 10.87 -12.35
C GLY A 63 22.12 11.05 -13.04
N VAL A 64 22.35 12.20 -13.67
CA VAL A 64 23.61 12.50 -14.38
C VAL A 64 24.83 12.38 -13.44
N PHE A 65 24.72 12.91 -12.23
CA PHE A 65 25.76 12.80 -11.21
C PHE A 65 25.87 11.39 -10.63
N ASP A 66 24.75 10.71 -10.41
CA ASP A 66 24.73 9.34 -9.91
C ASP A 66 25.49 8.39 -10.88
N ARG A 67 25.33 8.60 -12.19
CA ARG A 67 26.06 7.85 -13.23
C ARG A 67 27.56 8.03 -13.11
N MET A 68 28.00 9.28 -12.92
CA MET A 68 29.41 9.62 -12.76
C MET A 68 30.02 8.90 -11.54
N PHE A 69 29.29 8.85 -10.43
CA PHE A 69 29.76 8.19 -9.19
C PHE A 69 29.41 6.70 -9.12
N LYS A 70 28.80 6.12 -10.16
CA LYS A 70 28.30 4.75 -10.19
C LYS A 70 27.44 4.41 -8.97
N ILE A 71 26.55 5.32 -8.59
CA ILE A 71 25.59 5.15 -7.51
C ILE A 71 24.17 5.20 -8.08
N PHE A 72 23.22 4.81 -7.26
CA PHE A 72 21.80 4.78 -7.59
C PHE A 72 21.00 5.25 -6.38
N THR A 73 19.81 5.75 -6.65
CA THR A 73 18.84 6.12 -5.63
C THR A 73 17.60 5.26 -5.80
N VAL A 74 17.22 4.53 -4.76
CA VAL A 74 15.93 3.81 -4.70
C VAL A 74 14.88 4.79 -4.17
N LYS A 75 13.82 5.04 -4.94
CA LYS A 75 12.66 5.85 -4.55
C LYS A 75 11.49 4.94 -4.25
N ILE A 76 10.81 5.21 -3.14
CA ILE A 76 9.66 4.43 -2.65
C ILE A 76 8.43 5.30 -2.75
N GLU A 77 7.43 4.81 -3.47
CA GLU A 77 6.13 5.44 -3.66
C GLU A 77 5.06 4.62 -2.96
N THR A 78 4.16 5.29 -2.26
CA THR A 78 3.14 4.63 -1.44
C THR A 78 1.73 5.11 -1.77
N ALA A 79 0.78 4.24 -1.45
CA ALA A 79 -0.65 4.53 -1.45
C ALA A 79 -0.96 5.65 -0.45
N GLY A 80 -1.51 6.76 -0.95
CA GLY A 80 -2.02 7.88 -0.15
C GLY A 80 -1.30 9.22 -0.31
N SER A 81 -0.06 9.24 -0.81
CA SER A 81 0.67 10.50 -1.03
C SER A 81 0.07 11.35 -2.17
N THR A 82 -0.59 10.71 -3.15
CA THR A 82 -1.22 11.38 -4.29
C THR A 82 -2.44 12.22 -3.89
N ALA A 83 -3.22 11.82 -2.88
CA ALA A 83 -4.44 12.54 -2.49
C ALA A 83 -4.14 13.78 -1.61
N ALA A 84 -3.14 13.69 -0.74
CA ALA A 84 -2.73 14.81 0.12
C ALA A 84 -1.80 15.81 -0.60
N ALA A 85 -1.00 15.38 -1.58
CA ALA A 85 -0.12 16.27 -2.34
C ALA A 85 -0.82 16.96 -3.53
N ALA A 86 -1.86 16.35 -4.13
CA ALA A 86 -2.60 16.96 -5.24
C ALA A 86 -3.41 18.21 -4.84
N SER A 87 -3.73 18.36 -3.55
CA SER A 87 -4.40 19.54 -3.00
C SER A 87 -3.42 20.69 -2.67
N ALA A 88 -2.10 20.43 -2.69
CA ALA A 88 -1.05 21.41 -2.42
C ALA A 88 -0.18 21.63 -3.68
N GLN A 89 -0.73 22.38 -4.64
CA GLN A 89 -0.03 23.06 -5.75
C GLN A 89 0.57 22.14 -6.84
N LYS A 90 0.37 22.51 -8.12
CA LYS A 90 0.99 21.88 -9.31
C LYS A 90 2.50 21.68 -9.09
N GLY A 91 2.91 20.48 -8.71
CA GLY A 91 4.31 20.20 -8.39
C GLY A 91 4.54 18.71 -8.19
N TYR A 92 5.64 18.23 -8.76
CA TYR A 92 6.26 16.92 -8.55
C TYR A 92 5.81 16.21 -7.26
N VAL A 93 5.16 15.05 -7.38
CA VAL A 93 4.86 14.16 -6.24
C VAL A 93 6.18 13.76 -5.59
N ARG A 94 6.36 14.11 -4.32
CA ARG A 94 7.55 13.72 -3.56
C ARG A 94 7.41 12.26 -3.12
N PRO A 95 8.38 11.38 -3.42
CA PRO A 95 8.35 10.02 -2.92
C PRO A 95 8.36 10.03 -1.38
N GLU A 96 7.58 9.16 -0.73
CA GLU A 96 7.53 9.10 0.74
C GLU A 96 8.86 8.65 1.33
N GLY A 97 9.68 7.92 0.56
CA GLY A 97 11.02 7.52 0.95
C GLY A 97 12.01 7.52 -0.22
N TYR A 98 13.27 7.82 0.07
CA TYR A 98 14.37 7.69 -0.88
C TYR A 98 15.62 7.20 -0.16
N ILE A 99 16.37 6.31 -0.81
CA ILE A 99 17.62 5.72 -0.31
C ILE A 99 18.70 6.00 -1.37
N PRO A 100 19.44 7.11 -1.23
CA PRO A 100 20.48 7.50 -2.19
C PRO A 100 21.81 6.79 -1.93
N GLY A 101 22.73 6.87 -2.89
CA GLY A 101 24.12 6.46 -2.69
C GLY A 101 24.37 4.95 -2.76
N LEU A 102 23.45 4.18 -3.32
CA LEU A 102 23.55 2.72 -3.40
C LEU A 102 24.45 2.33 -4.58
N LYS A 103 25.48 1.53 -4.34
CA LYS A 103 26.29 0.93 -5.42
C LYS A 103 25.55 -0.20 -6.14
N VAL A 104 24.75 -0.97 -5.40
CA VAL A 104 23.98 -2.09 -5.91
C VAL A 104 22.53 -1.93 -5.42
N PRO A 105 21.67 -1.22 -6.15
CA PRO A 105 20.31 -0.92 -5.70
C PRO A 105 19.42 -2.17 -5.62
N TYR A 106 19.65 -3.16 -6.49
CA TYR A 106 18.86 -4.39 -6.60
C TYR A 106 18.80 -5.21 -5.31
N ILE A 107 19.82 -5.15 -4.45
CA ILE A 107 19.80 -5.86 -3.16
C ILE A 107 18.70 -5.30 -2.27
N ILE A 108 18.61 -3.97 -2.19
CA ILE A 108 17.62 -3.28 -1.36
C ILE A 108 16.24 -3.40 -2.00
N GLU A 109 16.12 -3.19 -3.30
CA GLU A 109 14.88 -3.39 -4.04
C GLU A 109 14.33 -4.80 -3.81
N LYS A 110 15.12 -5.85 -4.09
CA LYS A 110 14.73 -7.24 -3.88
C LYS A 110 14.30 -7.47 -2.44
N LYS A 111 15.04 -6.93 -1.47
CA LYS A 111 14.69 -7.08 -0.06
C LYS A 111 13.35 -6.42 0.27
N ILE A 112 13.10 -5.21 -0.22
CA ILE A 112 11.81 -4.54 0.00
C ILE A 112 10.67 -5.31 -0.68
N THR A 113 10.88 -5.79 -1.91
CA THR A 113 9.90 -6.60 -2.65
C THR A 113 9.61 -7.93 -1.96
N GLU A 114 10.61 -8.62 -1.40
CA GLU A 114 10.43 -9.81 -0.56
C GLU A 114 9.54 -9.51 0.66
N MET A 115 9.75 -8.37 1.31
CA MET A 115 8.95 -8.00 2.48
C MET A 115 7.54 -7.56 2.09
N MET A 116 7.37 -6.88 0.95
CA MET A 116 6.06 -6.56 0.37
C MET A 116 5.29 -7.84 0.03
N THR A 117 5.91 -8.81 -0.62
CA THR A 117 5.27 -10.09 -0.96
C THR A 117 4.94 -10.90 0.29
N LYS A 118 5.80 -10.92 1.31
CA LYS A 118 5.49 -11.56 2.60
C LYS A 118 4.27 -10.93 3.31
N PHE A 119 4.07 -9.62 3.16
CA PHE A 119 2.94 -8.89 3.76
C PHE A 119 1.66 -8.87 2.91
N SER A 120 1.80 -8.94 1.58
CA SER A 120 0.70 -9.06 0.64
C SER A 120 0.29 -10.51 0.37
N ALA A 121 1.12 -11.48 0.76
CA ALA A 121 0.78 -12.88 0.73
C ALA A 121 -0.42 -13.09 1.65
N VAL A 122 -1.54 -13.47 1.02
CA VAL A 122 -2.61 -14.19 1.68
C VAL A 122 -1.93 -15.26 2.55
N PRO A 123 -2.25 -15.37 3.86
CA PRO A 123 -1.60 -16.35 4.72
C PRO A 123 -1.66 -17.72 4.05
N SER A 124 -0.49 -18.30 3.80
CA SER A 124 -0.33 -19.59 3.13
C SER A 124 -1.16 -20.62 3.91
N GLY A 125 -2.19 -21.16 3.27
CA GLY A 125 -3.21 -22.02 3.89
C GLY A 125 -4.63 -21.43 3.96
N LEU A 126 -4.82 -20.15 3.59
CA LEU A 126 -6.16 -19.61 3.31
C LEU A 126 -6.57 -19.91 1.85
N GLU A 127 -5.61 -20.01 0.94
CA GLU A 127 -5.82 -20.44 -0.45
C GLU A 127 -6.35 -21.88 -0.50
N ASP A 128 -5.76 -22.81 0.27
CA ASP A 128 -6.19 -24.23 0.31
C ASP A 128 -7.58 -24.45 0.93
N LYS A 129 -8.07 -23.49 1.72
CA LYS A 129 -9.42 -23.53 2.30
C LYS A 129 -10.47 -22.84 1.44
N ILE A 130 -10.08 -21.84 0.65
CA ILE A 130 -10.98 -21.01 -0.16
C ILE A 130 -11.05 -21.49 -1.63
N PHE A 131 -9.98 -22.07 -2.15
CA PHE A 131 -9.85 -22.48 -3.55
C PHE A 131 -9.60 -23.98 -3.62
N LYS A 132 -10.67 -24.76 -3.70
CA LYS A 132 -10.57 -26.18 -4.06
C LYS A 132 -10.34 -26.29 -5.57
N PRO A 133 -9.28 -26.96 -6.05
CA PRO A 133 -8.96 -27.09 -7.48
C PRO A 133 -10.06 -27.75 -8.34
N GLU A 134 -11.00 -28.43 -7.70
CA GLU A 134 -12.14 -29.12 -8.32
C GLU A 134 -13.30 -28.16 -8.66
N GLU A 135 -13.31 -26.95 -8.11
CA GLU A 135 -14.19 -25.87 -8.54
C GLU A 135 -13.46 -25.12 -9.66
N LEU A 136 -13.82 -25.41 -10.92
CA LEU A 136 -13.44 -24.61 -12.09
C LEU A 136 -13.35 -23.14 -11.67
N ALA A 137 -12.13 -22.58 -11.67
CA ALA A 137 -11.81 -21.25 -11.17
C ALA A 137 -13.00 -20.28 -11.28
N PHE A 138 -13.55 -19.84 -10.15
CA PHE A 138 -14.32 -18.60 -10.03
C PHE A 138 -15.19 -18.34 -11.26
N ASP A 139 -16.39 -18.95 -11.32
CA ASP A 139 -17.35 -18.74 -12.42
C ASP A 139 -17.25 -17.33 -12.99
N ASN A 140 -17.26 -17.17 -14.32
CA ASN A 140 -17.13 -15.85 -14.99
C ASN A 140 -17.97 -14.75 -14.31
N PHE A 141 -19.10 -15.15 -13.71
CA PHE A 141 -19.96 -14.33 -12.87
C PHE A 141 -19.29 -13.78 -11.60
N ILE A 142 -18.59 -14.59 -10.80
CA ILE A 142 -17.88 -14.15 -9.58
C ILE A 142 -16.77 -13.18 -9.95
N SER A 143 -15.96 -13.50 -10.97
CA SER A 143 -14.91 -12.60 -11.47
C SER A 143 -15.48 -11.26 -11.95
N TYR A 144 -16.64 -11.28 -12.59
CA TYR A 144 -17.39 -10.10 -13.03
C TYR A 144 -17.95 -9.30 -11.84
N ILE A 145 -18.59 -9.94 -10.87
CA ILE A 145 -19.08 -9.27 -9.65
C ILE A 145 -17.91 -8.63 -8.90
N LEU A 146 -16.74 -9.28 -8.85
CA LEU A 146 -15.56 -8.75 -8.21
C LEU A 146 -14.95 -7.55 -8.93
N SER A 147 -14.97 -7.52 -10.26
CA SER A 147 -14.56 -6.33 -11.00
C SER A 147 -15.53 -5.17 -10.73
N LYS A 148 -16.84 -5.44 -10.73
CA LYS A 148 -17.88 -4.45 -10.43
C LYS A 148 -17.84 -3.93 -9.00
N MET A 149 -17.50 -4.79 -8.04
CA MET A 149 -17.24 -4.38 -6.67
C MET A 149 -16.07 -3.41 -6.57
N ARG A 150 -14.99 -3.65 -7.32
CA ARG A 150 -13.81 -2.77 -7.37
C ARG A 150 -14.10 -1.44 -8.07
N GLU A 151 -14.98 -1.46 -9.07
CA GLU A 151 -15.43 -0.28 -9.82
C GLU A 151 -16.44 0.59 -9.04
N GLY A 152 -16.93 0.13 -7.90
CA GLY A 152 -17.83 0.89 -7.03
C GLY A 152 -19.30 0.87 -7.47
N GLU A 153 -19.70 -0.09 -8.30
CA GLU A 153 -21.10 -0.24 -8.69
C GLU A 153 -21.97 -0.65 -7.48
N LYS A 154 -23.20 -0.15 -7.45
CA LYS A 154 -24.13 -0.44 -6.36
C LYS A 154 -24.65 -1.87 -6.48
N LEU A 155 -24.51 -2.62 -5.39
CA LEU A 155 -25.06 -3.96 -5.26
C LEU A 155 -26.35 -3.91 -4.44
N LYS A 156 -27.38 -4.59 -4.93
CA LYS A 156 -28.49 -5.01 -4.08
C LYS A 156 -28.01 -6.17 -3.23
N THR A 157 -28.24 -6.06 -1.93
CA THR A 157 -27.89 -7.09 -0.96
C THR A 157 -29.13 -7.83 -0.49
N PHE A 158 -28.95 -9.11 -0.18
CA PHE A 158 -29.97 -9.98 0.40
C PHE A 158 -29.54 -10.51 1.77
N ILE A 159 -28.53 -9.88 2.40
CA ILE A 159 -27.98 -10.30 3.70
C ILE A 159 -29.08 -10.36 4.77
N THR A 160 -29.99 -9.39 4.81
CA THR A 160 -31.10 -9.36 5.77
C THR A 160 -32.00 -10.58 5.64
N GLU A 161 -32.40 -10.91 4.42
CA GLU A 161 -33.31 -12.03 4.15
C GLU A 161 -32.62 -13.37 4.46
N LEU A 162 -31.33 -13.50 4.11
CA LEU A 162 -30.56 -14.73 4.30
C LEU A 162 -30.19 -14.95 5.77
N ARG A 163 -29.84 -13.90 6.53
CA ARG A 163 -29.58 -14.04 7.98
C ARG A 163 -30.84 -14.43 8.75
N GLU A 164 -32.01 -13.91 8.35
CA GLU A 164 -33.27 -14.23 9.00
C GLU A 164 -33.68 -15.68 8.73
N LYS A 165 -33.49 -16.17 7.50
CA LYS A 165 -33.64 -17.60 7.19
C LYS A 165 -32.69 -18.49 8.00
N ALA A 166 -31.49 -18.00 8.30
CA ALA A 166 -30.52 -18.68 9.16
C ALA A 166 -30.75 -18.48 10.67
N ASN A 167 -31.84 -17.81 11.08
CA ASN A 167 -32.15 -17.44 12.47
C ASN A 167 -31.02 -16.65 13.18
N LEU A 168 -30.35 -15.75 12.45
CA LEU A 168 -29.27 -14.91 12.96
C LEU A 168 -29.69 -13.44 13.04
N SER A 169 -29.45 -12.81 14.19
CA SER A 169 -29.50 -11.36 14.30
C SER A 169 -28.29 -10.72 13.58
N ALA A 170 -28.39 -9.42 13.29
CA ALA A 170 -27.26 -8.69 12.72
C ALA A 170 -26.04 -8.68 13.67
N ALA A 171 -26.27 -8.72 14.98
CA ALA A 171 -25.21 -8.80 15.98
C ALA A 171 -24.52 -10.16 15.97
N ASP A 172 -25.29 -11.25 15.90
CA ASP A 172 -24.75 -12.62 15.84
C ASP A 172 -23.91 -12.82 14.58
N LEU A 173 -24.39 -12.31 13.45
CA LEU A 173 -23.64 -12.36 12.20
C LEU A 173 -22.35 -11.53 12.29
N ALA A 174 -22.41 -10.33 12.87
CA ALA A 174 -21.24 -9.48 13.05
C ALA A 174 -20.16 -10.14 13.93
N GLU A 175 -20.58 -10.75 15.04
CA GLU A 175 -19.70 -11.49 15.94
C GLU A 175 -19.04 -12.68 15.23
N LYS A 176 -19.84 -13.51 14.54
CA LYS A 176 -19.34 -14.69 13.80
C LYS A 176 -18.38 -14.31 12.67
N VAL A 177 -18.65 -13.22 11.97
CA VAL A 177 -17.79 -12.71 10.87
C VAL A 177 -16.53 -12.02 11.41
N GLY A 178 -16.59 -11.48 12.63
CA GLY A 178 -15.51 -10.73 13.27
C GLY A 178 -15.45 -9.27 12.82
N VAL A 179 -16.60 -8.61 12.66
CA VAL A 179 -16.71 -7.20 12.25
C VAL A 179 -17.64 -6.41 13.20
N PRO A 180 -17.54 -5.07 13.24
CA PRO A 180 -18.51 -4.26 13.96
C PRO A 180 -19.94 -4.48 13.46
N LEU A 181 -20.94 -4.45 14.35
CA LEU A 181 -22.38 -4.51 14.00
C LEU A 181 -22.75 -3.51 12.90
N GLN A 182 -22.21 -2.30 12.99
CA GLN A 182 -22.41 -1.23 12.00
C GLN A 182 -22.00 -1.67 10.58
N THR A 183 -20.96 -2.50 10.45
CA THR A 183 -20.52 -3.02 9.16
C THR A 183 -21.57 -3.93 8.54
N ILE A 184 -22.17 -4.84 9.32
CA ILE A 184 -23.25 -5.71 8.82
C ILE A 184 -24.49 -4.87 8.46
N ASN A 185 -24.85 -3.87 9.27
CA ASN A 185 -25.99 -3.00 8.98
C ASN A 185 -25.79 -2.20 7.69
N TYR A 186 -24.62 -1.57 7.51
CA TYR A 186 -24.32 -0.83 6.28
C TYR A 186 -24.25 -1.72 5.04
N LEU A 187 -23.75 -2.95 5.20
CA LEU A 187 -23.78 -3.95 4.14
C LEU A 187 -25.22 -4.31 3.76
N ALA A 188 -26.06 -4.61 4.75
CA ALA A 188 -27.46 -4.98 4.60
C ALA A 188 -28.34 -3.85 4.01
N GLU A 189 -27.95 -2.60 4.21
CA GLU A 189 -28.57 -1.42 3.58
C GLU A 189 -28.01 -1.10 2.19
N GLY A 190 -26.98 -1.81 1.72
CA GLY A 190 -26.31 -1.53 0.44
C GLY A 190 -25.50 -0.22 0.43
N ARG A 191 -25.20 0.34 1.61
CA ARG A 191 -24.39 1.57 1.76
C ARG A 191 -22.89 1.32 1.65
N TYR A 192 -22.49 0.06 1.76
CA TYR A 192 -21.09 -0.34 1.80
C TYR A 192 -20.86 -1.53 0.88
N ASN A 193 -19.72 -1.51 0.18
CA ASN A 193 -19.32 -2.59 -0.70
C ASN A 193 -18.32 -3.49 0.04
N PRO A 194 -18.63 -4.78 0.30
CA PRO A 194 -17.74 -5.65 1.04
C PRO A 194 -16.46 -5.94 0.25
N SER A 195 -15.37 -6.21 0.97
CA SER A 195 -14.22 -6.92 0.37
C SER A 195 -14.61 -8.37 0.04
N LEU A 196 -13.94 -9.00 -0.93
CA LEU A 196 -14.14 -10.41 -1.27
C LEU A 196 -14.05 -11.32 -0.03
N ALA A 197 -13.04 -11.09 0.81
CA ALA A 197 -12.86 -11.86 2.04
C ALA A 197 -14.07 -11.73 2.99
N LEU A 198 -14.67 -10.54 3.08
CA LEU A 198 -15.84 -10.30 3.91
C LEU A 198 -17.10 -10.94 3.32
N ALA A 199 -17.29 -10.82 2.00
CA ALA A 199 -18.40 -11.45 1.29
C ALA A 199 -18.37 -12.97 1.43
N TYR A 200 -17.17 -13.57 1.31
CA TYR A 200 -16.98 -15.02 1.46
C TYR A 200 -17.30 -15.49 2.88
N LYS A 201 -16.80 -14.81 3.92
CA LYS A 201 -17.10 -15.15 5.32
C LYS A 201 -18.60 -15.10 5.62
N ILE A 202 -19.30 -14.10 5.09
CA ILE A 202 -20.75 -13.98 5.25
C ILE A 202 -21.45 -15.15 4.53
N ALA A 203 -21.03 -15.48 3.31
CA ALA A 203 -21.57 -16.60 2.53
C ALA A 203 -21.39 -17.95 3.24
N GLU A 204 -20.21 -18.18 3.81
CA GLU A 204 -19.88 -19.39 4.56
C GLU A 204 -20.76 -19.53 5.81
N ILE A 205 -20.92 -18.46 6.61
CA ILE A 205 -21.74 -18.47 7.82
C ILE A 205 -23.23 -18.66 7.49
N LEU A 206 -23.69 -18.07 6.40
CA LEU A 206 -25.08 -18.17 5.93
C LEU A 206 -25.34 -19.40 5.06
N GLN A 207 -24.32 -20.22 4.80
CA GLN A 207 -24.37 -21.43 3.96
C GLN A 207 -25.00 -21.19 2.58
N CYS A 208 -24.65 -20.07 1.93
CA CYS A 208 -25.16 -19.70 0.61
C CYS A 208 -24.02 -19.34 -0.35
N LYS A 209 -24.34 -19.13 -1.64
CA LYS A 209 -23.36 -18.61 -2.60
C LYS A 209 -23.29 -17.08 -2.53
N ILE A 210 -22.18 -16.50 -2.98
CA ILE A 210 -22.00 -15.04 -3.05
C ILE A 210 -23.06 -14.40 -3.98
N GLU A 211 -23.46 -15.12 -5.02
CA GLU A 211 -24.49 -14.71 -5.99
C GLU A 211 -25.89 -14.57 -5.35
N ASP A 212 -26.14 -15.32 -4.29
CA ASP A 212 -27.38 -15.25 -3.52
C ASP A 212 -27.36 -14.02 -2.59
N LEU A 213 -26.16 -13.59 -2.15
CA LEU A 213 -25.99 -12.46 -1.24
C LEU A 213 -26.05 -11.10 -1.94
N PHE A 214 -25.49 -11.00 -3.15
CA PHE A 214 -25.35 -9.73 -3.87
C PHE A 214 -25.77 -9.87 -5.33
N LYS A 215 -26.60 -8.93 -5.80
CA LYS A 215 -26.95 -8.77 -7.21
C LYS A 215 -26.62 -7.36 -7.69
N LEU A 216 -26.15 -7.26 -8.91
CA LEU A 216 -25.96 -5.97 -9.58
C LEU A 216 -27.32 -5.32 -9.86
N VAL A 217 -27.37 -3.99 -9.73
CA VAL A 217 -28.54 -3.15 -10.03
C VAL A 217 -28.16 -2.11 -11.07
#